data_AF-A0AA43GT38-F1
#
_entry.id   AF-A0AA43GT38-F1
#
_cell.length_a   1.000
_cell.length_b   1.000
_cell.length_c   1.000
_cell.angle_alpha   90.00
_cell.angle_beta   90.00
_cell.angle_gamma   90.00
#
_symmetry.space_group_name_H-M   'P 1'
#
loop_
_entity.id
_entity.type
_entity.pdbx_description
1 polymer ?
#
loop_
_entity_poly.entity_id
_entity_poly.type
_entity_poly.pdbx_seq_one_letter_code
_entity_poly.pdbx_strand_id
1 'polypeptide(L)' 'MASVVKEATTIEGDRAYIVNYTAEIDKYNRFLPIVQDMVQSLKVFKDT' A
#
# COMPACT_ATOMS: atom_id res chain seq x y z
N MET A 1 -6.02 -19.86 -8.47
CA MET A 1 -5.28 -19.54 -7.23
C MET A 1 -5.95 -18.32 -6.62
N ALA A 2 -6.23 -18.33 -5.31
CA ALA A 2 -6.89 -17.20 -4.66
C ALA A 2 -5.86 -16.17 -4.18
N SER A 3 -6.18 -14.89 -4.34
CA SER A 3 -5.33 -13.76 -3.93
C SER A 3 -6.09 -12.85 -2.96
N VAL A 4 -5.35 -12.18 -2.09
CA VAL A 4 -5.89 -11.19 -1.15
C VAL A 4 -5.31 -9.82 -1.49
N VAL A 5 -6.13 -8.78 -1.32
CA VAL A 5 -5.76 -7.39 -1.60
C VAL A 5 -5.85 -6.56 -0.31
N LYS A 6 -4.82 -5.77 -0.05
CA LYS A 6 -4.83 -4.67 0.93
C LYS A 6 -4.66 -3.35 0.20
N GLU A 7 -5.51 -2.38 0.53
CA GLU A 7 -5.39 -1.02 0.05
C GLU A 7 -4.91 -0.09 1.17
N ALA A 8 -4.05 0.86 0.81
CA ALA A 8 -3.73 2.04 1.60
C ALA A 8 -3.88 3.28 0.72
N THR A 9 -4.58 4.29 1.22
CA THR A 9 -4.94 5.48 0.44
C THR A 9 -4.64 6.75 1.24
N THR A 10 -4.11 7.77 0.58
CA THR A 10 -3.96 9.13 1.12
C THR A 10 -4.31 10.17 0.06
N ILE A 11 -4.66 11.37 0.48
CA ILE A 11 -5.02 12.49 -0.40
C ILE A 11 -4.17 13.69 -0.01
N GLU A 12 -3.50 14.30 -0.98
CA GLU A 12 -2.73 15.52 -0.81
C GLU A 12 -3.15 16.53 -1.89
N GLY A 13 -3.72 17.67 -1.48
CA GLY A 13 -4.31 18.63 -2.40
C GLY A 13 -5.49 18.04 -3.18
N ASP A 14 -5.40 18.09 -4.51
CA ASP A 14 -6.38 17.51 -5.45
C ASP A 14 -5.99 16.11 -5.94
N ARG A 15 -4.92 15.50 -5.39
CA ARG A 15 -4.39 14.21 -5.81
C ARG A 15 -4.63 13.12 -4.79
N ALA A 16 -5.16 11.99 -5.24
CA ALA A 16 -5.26 10.76 -4.47
C ALA A 16 -4.10 9.83 -4.80
N TYR A 17 -3.50 9.24 -3.77
CA TYR A 17 -2.41 8.27 -3.85
C TYR A 17 -2.89 6.96 -3.26
N ILE A 18 -2.89 5.90 -4.07
CA ILE A 18 -3.42 4.59 -3.71
C ILE A 18 -2.30 3.57 -3.89
N VAL A 19 -2.04 2.79 -2.83
CA VAL A 19 -1.10 1.67 -2.84
C VAL A 19 -1.87 0.38 -2.62
N ASN A 20 -1.81 -0.50 -3.61
CA ASN A 20 -2.45 -1.80 -3.58
C ASN A 20 -1.41 -2.90 -3.42
N TYR A 21 -1.53 -3.67 -2.35
CA TYR A 21 -0.77 -4.90 -2.14
C TYR A 21 -1.62 -6.10 -2.47
N THR A 22 -1.17 -6.87 -3.47
CA THR A 22 -1.83 -8.11 -3.91
C THR A 22 -0.85 -9.26 -3.79
N ALA A 23 -1.27 -10.35 -3.14
CA ALA A 23 -0.48 -11.57 -3.03
C ALA A 23 -1.37 -12.81 -2.99
N GLU A 24 -0.78 -13.97 -3.33
CA GLU A 24 -1.38 -15.28 -3.07
C GLU A 24 -1.60 -15.47 -1.55
N ILE A 25 -2.65 -16.19 -1.16
CA ILE A 25 -3.05 -16.36 0.25
C ILE A 25 -1.90 -16.83 1.14
N ASP A 26 -1.08 -17.77 0.66
CA ASP A 26 0.05 -18.36 1.39
C ASP A 26 1.21 -17.37 1.62
N LYS A 27 1.36 -16.39 0.72
CA LYS A 27 2.39 -15.35 0.77
C LYS A 27 1.89 -14.06 1.42
N TYR A 28 0.59 -13.85 1.45
CA TYR A 28 -0.01 -12.59 1.87
C TYR A 28 0.45 -12.16 3.26
N ASN A 29 0.23 -13.01 4.27
CA ASN A 29 0.62 -12.72 5.66
C ASN A 29 2.14 -12.68 5.86
N ARG A 30 2.91 -13.39 5.02
CA ARG A 30 4.37 -13.41 5.11
C ARG A 30 4.99 -12.06 4.76
N PHE A 31 4.47 -11.38 3.74
CA PHE A 31 5.02 -10.10 3.29
C PHE A 31 4.22 -8.88 3.74
N LEU A 32 3.01 -9.07 4.30
CA LEU A 32 2.18 -7.97 4.80
C LEU A 32 2.94 -7.03 5.76
N PRO A 33 3.75 -7.49 6.72
CA PRO A 33 4.50 -6.58 7.60
C PRO A 33 5.48 -5.68 6.84
N ILE A 34 6.20 -6.24 5.87
CA ILE A 34 7.17 -5.49 5.05
C ILE A 34 6.45 -4.42 4.22
N VAL A 35 5.30 -4.77 3.64
CA VAL A 35 4.46 -3.84 2.89
C VAL A 35 3.92 -2.74 3.80
N GLN A 36 3.54 -3.07 5.04
CA GLN A 36 3.10 -2.07 6.01
C GLN A 36 4.22 -1.08 6.33
N ASP A 37 5.45 -1.56 6.54
CA ASP A 37 6.62 -0.69 6.75
C ASP A 37 6.89 0.21 5.55
N MET A 38 6.80 -0.34 4.33
CA MET A 38 6.94 0.43 3.08
C MET A 38 5.90 1.54 3.01
N VAL A 39 4.62 1.22 3.23
CA VAL A 39 3.53 2.20 3.19
C VAL A 39 3.71 3.28 4.26
N GLN A 40 4.12 2.91 5.47
CA GLN A 40 4.38 3.87 6.56
C GLN A 40 5.57 4.79 6.26
N SER A 41 6.53 4.35 5.46
CA SER A 41 7.68 5.17 5.04
C SER A 41 7.36 6.15 3.90
N LEU A 42 6.22 6.01 3.23
CA LEU A 42 5.85 6.87 2.10
C LEU A 42 5.60 8.30 2.56
N LYS A 43 6.27 9.25 1.89
CA LYS A 43 6.07 10.68 2.07
C LYS A 43 5.50 11.25 0.78
N VAL A 44 4.39 11.96 0.91
CA VAL A 44 3.82 12.75 -0.19
C VAL A 44 4.30 14.18 -0.02
N PHE A 45 4.89 14.73 -1.07
CA PHE A 45 5.35 16.12 -1.09
C PHE A 45 4.35 16.94 -1.89
N LYS A 46 4.09 18.16 -1.42
CA LYS A 46 3.35 19.15 -2.19
C LYS A 46 4.20 19.61 -3.38
N ASP A 47 3.58 19.72 -4.54
CA ASP A 47 4.15 20.48 -5.65
C ASP A 47 4.08 21.96 -5.24
N THR A 48 5.22 22.51 -4.79
CA THR A 48 5.41 23.93 -4.46
C THR A 48 5.59 24.78 -5.71
#